data_AF-A0A2M8Z2R7-F1
#
_entry.id   AF-A0A2M8Z2R7-F1
#
_cell.length_a   1.000
_cell.length_b   1.000
_cell.length_c   1.000
_cell.angle_alpha   90.00
_cell.angle_beta   90.00
_cell.angle_gamma   90.00
#
_symmetry.space_group_name_H-M   'P 1'
#
loop_
_entity.id
_entity.type
_entity.pdbx_description
1 polymer ?
#
loop_
_entity_poly.entity_id
_entity_poly.type
_entity_poly.pdbx_seq_one_letter_code
_entity_poly.pdbx_strand_id
1 'polypeptide(L)'
;MGLEKINEYKKKLGLTTEELSERSGVPIGTLNKILSGVTRDPKLETLKAIARVLGLSLDDFDDSSLKTTYEPTYDDIQSLIARNGKKLTLEQKQDIIKALLSDE
;
A
#
# COMPACT_ATOMS: atom_id res chain seq x y z
N MET A 1 -7.39 -5.45 -13.18
CA MET A 1 -6.73 -4.25 -12.63
C MET A 1 -7.75 -3.54 -11.76
N GLY A 2 -7.45 -3.37 -10.48
CA GLY A 2 -8.29 -2.71 -9.47
C GLY A 2 -8.36 -1.19 -9.61
N LEU A 3 -8.57 -0.66 -10.82
CA LEU A 3 -8.66 0.78 -11.09
C LEU A 3 -9.88 1.44 -10.40
N GLU A 4 -10.86 0.64 -9.97
CA GLU A 4 -11.99 1.09 -9.16
C GLU A 4 -11.55 1.72 -7.83
N LYS A 5 -10.39 1.29 -7.29
CA LYS A 5 -9.80 1.87 -6.08
C LYS A 5 -9.47 3.36 -6.23
N ILE A 6 -9.22 3.84 -7.46
CA ILE A 6 -9.00 5.27 -7.73
C ILE A 6 -10.24 6.07 -7.30
N ASN A 7 -11.44 5.61 -7.66
CA ASN A 7 -12.68 6.31 -7.31
C ASN A 7 -13.00 6.19 -5.82
N GLU A 8 -12.71 5.04 -5.22
CA GLU A 8 -12.88 4.81 -3.79
C GLU A 8 -12.00 5.75 -2.95
N TYR A 9 -10.69 5.78 -3.22
CA TYR A 9 -9.74 6.61 -2.48
C TYR A 9 -9.92 8.10 -2.74
N LYS A 10 -10.27 8.47 -3.97
CA LYS A 10 -10.65 9.86 -4.28
C LYS A 10 -11.80 10.32 -3.39
N LYS A 11 -12.85 9.50 -3.22
CA LYS A 11 -13.98 9.81 -2.31
C LYS A 11 -13.56 9.83 -0.84
N LYS A 12 -12.73 8.86 -0.40
CA LYS A 12 -12.21 8.82 0.98
C LYS A 12 -11.41 10.08 1.34
N LEU A 13 -10.66 10.62 0.38
CA LEU A 13 -9.87 11.84 0.54
C LEU A 13 -10.66 13.13 0.28
N GLY A 14 -11.95 13.03 -0.08
CA GLY A 14 -12.80 14.20 -0.38
C GLY A 14 -12.39 14.96 -1.65
N LEU A 15 -11.61 14.35 -2.54
CA LEU A 15 -11.08 15.01 -3.73
C LEU A 15 -12.12 15.02 -4.86
N THR A 16 -12.16 16.12 -5.61
CA THR A 16 -12.88 16.16 -6.90
C THR A 16 -12.02 15.54 -8.00
N THR A 17 -12.63 15.19 -9.14
CA THR A 17 -11.86 14.70 -10.29
C THR A 17 -10.96 15.80 -10.87
N GLU A 18 -11.41 17.06 -10.80
CA GLU A 18 -10.61 18.24 -11.20
C GLU A 18 -9.38 18.39 -10.30
N GLU A 19 -9.56 18.25 -8.99
CA GLU A 19 -8.45 18.37 -8.04
C GLU A 19 -7.47 17.20 -8.15
N LEU A 20 -7.97 15.98 -8.40
CA LEU A 20 -7.11 14.85 -8.74
C LEU A 20 -6.34 15.09 -10.05
N SER A 21 -6.97 15.71 -11.04
CA SER A 21 -6.34 16.06 -12.32
C SER A 21 -5.19 17.05 -12.11
N GLU A 22 -5.44 18.14 -11.38
CA GLU A 22 -4.46 19.17 -11.09
C GLU A 22 -3.28 18.62 -10.29
N ARG A 23 -3.54 17.87 -9.21
CA ARG A 23 -2.50 17.31 -8.34
C ARG A 23 -1.68 16.21 -8.99
N SER A 24 -2.28 15.40 -9.87
CA SER A 24 -1.59 14.29 -10.55
C SER A 24 -0.91 14.74 -11.86
N GLY A 25 -1.28 15.90 -12.41
CA GLY A 25 -0.87 16.30 -13.76
C GLY A 25 -1.48 15.44 -14.87
N VAL A 26 -2.42 14.54 -14.55
CA VAL A 26 -3.13 13.71 -15.52
C VAL A 26 -4.33 14.50 -16.05
N PRO A 27 -4.51 14.65 -17.37
CA PRO A 27 -5.64 15.39 -17.93
C PRO A 27 -6.99 14.83 -17.47
N ILE A 28 -7.94 15.72 -17.17
CA ILE A 28 -9.26 15.34 -16.67
C ILE A 28 -10.01 14.39 -17.61
N GLY A 29 -9.86 14.56 -18.92
CA GLY A 29 -10.44 13.65 -19.91
C GLY A 29 -9.86 12.23 -19.82
N THR A 30 -8.56 12.11 -19.52
CA THR A 30 -7.89 10.82 -19.30
C THR A 30 -8.39 10.19 -18.00
N LEU A 31 -8.47 10.96 -16.92
CA LEU A 31 -9.04 10.49 -15.65
C LEU A 31 -10.47 10.01 -15.81
N ASN A 32 -11.33 10.74 -16.53
CA ASN A 32 -12.70 10.33 -16.78
C ASN A 32 -12.79 9.02 -17.58
N LYS A 33 -11.92 8.81 -18.58
CA LYS A 33 -11.85 7.53 -19.31
C LYS A 33 -11.40 6.37 -18.43
N ILE A 34 -10.46 6.60 -17.51
CA ILE A 34 -10.02 5.59 -16.54
C ILE A 34 -11.15 5.27 -15.55
N LEU A 35 -11.75 6.30 -14.95
CA LEU A 35 -12.81 6.16 -13.94
C LEU A 35 -14.11 5.56 -14.50
N SER A 36 -14.40 5.75 -15.79
CA SER A 36 -15.54 5.13 -16.48
C SER A 36 -15.23 3.74 -17.03
N GLY A 37 -14.00 3.24 -16.89
CA GLY A 37 -13.58 1.92 -17.38
C GLY A 37 -13.35 1.83 -18.90
N VAL A 38 -13.38 2.97 -19.61
CA VAL A 38 -13.01 3.04 -21.04
C VAL A 38 -11.53 2.74 -21.23
N THR A 39 -10.68 3.27 -20.34
CA THR A 39 -9.25 2.96 -20.32
C THR A 39 -8.98 1.92 -19.22
N ARG A 40 -8.80 0.67 -19.64
CA ARG A 40 -8.54 -0.47 -18.75
C ARG A 40 -7.06 -0.70 -18.47
N ASP A 41 -6.19 -0.15 -19.31
CA ASP A 41 -4.74 -0.29 -19.22
C ASP A 41 -4.09 1.10 -19.39
N PRO A 42 -4.09 1.94 -18.33
CA PRO A 42 -3.42 3.23 -18.37
C PRO A 42 -1.90 3.04 -18.38
N LYS A 43 -1.18 3.97 -19.01
CA LYS A 43 0.30 3.96 -18.97
C LYS A 43 0.80 3.97 -17.52
N LEU A 44 1.90 3.26 -17.27
CA LEU A 44 2.52 3.16 -15.95
C LEU A 44 2.77 4.53 -15.29
N GLU A 45 3.22 5.53 -16.07
CA GLU A 45 3.45 6.88 -15.57
C GLU A 45 2.16 7.57 -15.10
N THR A 46 1.07 7.37 -15.83
CA THR A 46 -0.27 7.87 -15.45
C THR A 46 -0.73 7.21 -14.16
N LEU A 47 -0.57 5.89 -14.04
CA LEU A 47 -0.95 5.17 -12.84
C LEU A 47 -0.11 5.59 -11.62
N LYS A 48 1.21 5.75 -11.79
CA LYS A 48 2.13 6.26 -10.77
C LYS A 48 1.75 7.66 -10.27
N ALA A 49 1.39 8.55 -11.19
CA ALA A 49 1.00 9.91 -10.86
C ALA A 49 -0.27 9.95 -10.00
N ILE A 50 -1.28 9.15 -10.38
CA ILE A 50 -2.52 9.00 -9.62
C ILE A 50 -2.25 8.36 -8.24
N ALA A 51 -1.47 7.27 -8.20
CA ALA A 51 -1.09 6.56 -6.99
C ALA A 51 -0.47 7.49 -5.94
N ARG A 52 0.46 8.35 -6.38
CA ARG A 52 1.16 9.32 -5.51
C ARG A 52 0.20 10.29 -4.84
N VAL A 53 -0.82 10.79 -5.56
CA VAL A 53 -1.81 11.72 -5.00
C VAL A 53 -2.75 11.01 -4.03
N LEU A 54 -3.10 9.75 -4.33
CA LEU A 54 -4.02 8.96 -3.51
C LEU A 54 -3.34 8.27 -2.32
N GLY A 55 -2.01 8.35 -2.20
CA GLY A 55 -1.25 7.65 -1.16
C GLY A 55 -1.24 6.12 -1.33
N LEU A 56 -1.41 5.65 -2.56
CA LEU A 56 -1.45 4.25 -2.92
C LEU A 56 -0.12 3.80 -3.54
N SER A 57 0.17 2.51 -3.41
CA SER A 57 1.21 1.82 -4.19
C SER A 57 0.66 1.38 -5.55
N LEU A 58 1.53 0.97 -6.46
CA LEU A 58 1.08 0.40 -7.73
C LEU A 58 0.41 -0.97 -7.55
N ASP A 59 0.84 -1.70 -6.53
CA ASP A 59 0.31 -3.01 -6.14
C ASP A 59 -1.16 -2.92 -5.74
N ASP A 60 -1.57 -1.78 -5.17
CA ASP A 60 -2.97 -1.52 -4.87
C ASP A 60 -3.86 -1.56 -6.12
N PHE A 61 -3.35 -1.30 -7.33
CA PHE A 61 -4.15 -1.38 -8.56
C PHE A 61 -4.09 -2.75 -9.23
N ASP A 62 -3.34 -3.70 -8.68
CA ASP A 62 -3.30 -5.06 -9.20
C ASP A 62 -4.56 -5.83 -8.75
N ASP A 63 -5.10 -6.64 -9.66
CA ASP A 63 -6.26 -7.51 -9.40
C ASP A 63 -5.85 -8.82 -8.74
N SER A 64 -4.56 -9.14 -8.78
CA SER A 64 -4.01 -10.21 -7.97
C SER A 64 -4.28 -9.83 -6.52
N SER A 65 -5.30 -10.45 -5.96
CA SER A 65 -5.70 -10.44 -4.57
C SER A 65 -4.65 -11.11 -3.68
N LEU A 66 -3.37 -10.85 -3.95
CA LEU A 66 -2.32 -11.03 -2.97
C LEU A 66 -2.49 -9.88 -1.98
N LYS A 67 -3.42 -10.05 -1.04
CA LYS A 67 -3.02 -9.79 0.33
C LYS A 67 -1.76 -10.63 0.51
N THR A 68 -0.59 -10.05 0.29
CA THR A 68 0.64 -10.67 0.75
C THR A 68 0.48 -10.69 2.27
N THR A 69 -0.06 -11.80 2.79
CA THR A 69 0.32 -12.28 4.10
C THR A 69 1.81 -12.53 3.98
N TYR A 70 2.56 -11.46 4.20
CA TYR A 70 4.00 -11.54 4.34
C TYR A 70 4.24 -12.45 5.53
N GLU A 71 4.59 -13.69 5.24
CA GLU A 71 5.12 -14.62 6.23
C GLU A 71 6.60 -14.27 6.36
N PRO A 72 7.00 -13.57 7.44
CA PRO A 72 8.39 -13.18 7.60
C PRO A 72 9.26 -14.43 7.67
N THR A 73 10.36 -14.43 6.94
CA THR A 73 11.34 -15.50 7.05
C THR A 73 12.06 -15.41 8.40
N TYR A 74 12.76 -16.47 8.79
CA TYR A 74 13.60 -16.44 9.98
C TYR A 74 14.60 -15.27 9.97
N ASP A 75 15.17 -14.93 8.82
CA ASP A 75 16.13 -13.83 8.68
C ASP A 75 15.47 -12.46 8.91
N ASP A 76 14.24 -12.29 8.42
CA ASP A 76 13.45 -11.09 8.66
C ASP A 76 13.13 -10.92 10.15
N ILE A 77 12.72 -12.01 10.81
CA ILE A 77 12.44 -12.02 12.26
C ILE A 77 13.71 -11.70 13.04
N GLN A 78 14.83 -12.34 12.69
CA GLN A 78 16.12 -12.12 13.34
C GLN A 78 16.57 -10.66 13.18
N SER A 79 16.44 -10.10 11.98
CA SER A 79 16.77 -8.70 11.69
C SER A 79 15.89 -7.73 12.46
N LEU A 80 14.60 -8.00 12.59
CA LEU A 80 13.66 -7.19 13.38
C LEU A 80 13.99 -7.20 14.87
N ILE A 81 14.30 -8.38 15.43
CA ILE A 81 14.71 -8.52 16.82
C ILE A 81 16.05 -7.81 17.06
N ALA A 82 17.02 -7.97 16.16
CA ALA A 82 18.33 -7.31 16.29
C ALA A 82 18.22 -5.79 16.21
N ARG A 83 17.41 -5.27 15.28
CA ARG A 83 17.21 -3.83 15.09
C ARG A 83 16.50 -3.17 16.27
N ASN A 84 15.48 -3.82 16.81
CA ASN A 84 14.66 -3.24 17.87
C ASN A 84 15.13 -3.64 19.27
N GLY A 85 15.91 -4.71 19.40
CA GLY A 85 16.39 -5.25 20.67
C GLY A 85 17.26 -4.28 21.49
N LYS A 86 17.87 -3.28 20.86
CA LYS A 86 18.57 -2.21 21.60
C LYS A 86 17.64 -1.29 22.38
N LYS A 87 16.37 -1.17 21.98
CA LYS A 87 15.35 -0.31 22.62
C LYS A 87 14.52 -1.04 23.68
N LEU A 88 14.69 -2.35 23.81
CA LEU A 88 13.94 -3.18 24.75
C LEU A 88 14.68 -3.30 26.09
N THR A 89 13.93 -3.25 27.18
CA THR A 89 14.45 -3.55 28.52
C THR A 89 14.80 -5.04 28.66
N LEU A 90 15.54 -5.38 29.71
CA LEU A 90 15.87 -6.78 29.99
C LEU A 90 14.60 -7.62 30.20
N GLU A 91 13.62 -7.09 30.93
CA GLU A 91 12.33 -7.74 31.17
C GLU A 91 11.55 -7.98 29.88
N GLN A 92 11.47 -6.99 28.99
CA GLN A 92 10.80 -7.14 27.69
C GLN A 92 11.46 -8.21 26.81
N LYS A 93 12.79 -8.32 26.86
CA LYS A 93 13.52 -9.38 26.14
C LYS A 93 13.21 -10.76 26.72
N GLN A 94 13.18 -10.87 28.04
CA GLN A 94 12.87 -12.12 28.73
C GLN A 94 11.43 -12.57 28.48
N ASP A 95 10.48 -11.63 28.41
CA ASP A 95 9.08 -11.91 28.10
C ASP A 95 8.91 -12.46 26.67
N ILE A 96 9.57 -11.83 25.68
CA ILE A 96 9.59 -12.33 24.29
C ILE A 96 10.20 -13.73 24.23
N ILE A 97 11.32 -13.99 24.92
CA ILE A 97 11.95 -15.31 24.95
C ILE A 97 11.01 -16.34 25.57
N LYS A 98 10.34 -16.01 26.68
CA LYS A 98 9.36 -16.91 27.31
C LYS A 98 8.21 -17.20 26.36
N ALA A 99 7.63 -16.19 25.72
CA ALA A 99 6.56 -16.37 24.75
C ALA A 99 6.98 -17.34 23.62
N LEU A 100 8.20 -17.22 23.09
CA LEU A 100 8.72 -18.13 22.05
C LEU A 100 8.99 -19.56 22.55
N LEU A 101 9.23 -19.76 23.84
CA LEU A 101 9.51 -21.07 24.46
C LEU A 101 8.29 -21.70 25.13
N SER A 102 7.16 -20.99 25.23
CA SER A 102 5.94 -21.45 25.91
C SER A 102 4.91 -22.03 24.94
N ASP A 103 5.19 -21.98 23.63
CA ASP A 103 4.41 -22.66 22.60
C ASP A 103 4.78 -24.16 22.61
N GLU A 104 4.04 -24.92 23.40
CA GLU A 104 3.73 -26.35 23.17
C GLU A 104 2.38 -26.45 22.46
#